data_AF-A0AAW1LV44-F1
#
_entry.id   AF-A0AAW1LV44-F1
#
_cell.length_a   1.000
_cell.length_b   1.000
_cell.length_c   1.000
_cell.angle_alpha   90.00
_cell.angle_beta   90.00
_cell.angle_gamma   90.00
#
_symmetry.space_group_name_H-M   'P 1'
#
loop_
_entity.id
_entity.type
_entity.pdbx_description
1 polymer ?
#
loop_
_entity_poly.entity_id
_entity_poly.type
_entity_poly.pdbx_seq_one_letter_code
_entity_poly.pdbx_strand_id
1 'polypeptide(L)'
;MLRWRLRLSEYEYEIKYKPGRINSNADGLCRLLPHQETSTINTTNVSELNYQNFIKYHYTNQEVITFEKEEKPLAKIRSPLIIFWSQDLDESNQFSDFIKSHFNLNDVNPTINECIRLNNINQTIYLLFGTNCHFDKLEYKDIFQCLLNFRKTIKNNDFIFALPERHKNIKSNQLYEMFKYSSSISV
;
A
#
# COMPACT_ATOMS: atom_id res chain seq x y z
N MET A 1 6.10 -18.21 -28.43
CA MET A 1 5.11 -17.46 -29.25
C MET A 1 4.53 -18.23 -30.45
N LEU A 2 5.16 -19.30 -30.97
CA LEU A 2 4.74 -19.96 -32.22
C LEU A 2 3.39 -20.70 -32.18
N ARG A 3 3.03 -21.29 -31.01
CA ARG A 3 1.84 -22.14 -30.85
C ARG A 3 0.51 -21.44 -31.16
N TRP A 4 0.39 -20.17 -30.79
CA TRP A 4 -0.86 -19.41 -30.96
C TRP A 4 -1.04 -18.93 -32.40
N ARG A 5 0.06 -18.66 -33.12
CA ARG A 5 0.02 -18.23 -34.52
C ARG A 5 -0.56 -19.31 -35.45
N LEU A 6 -0.17 -20.57 -35.24
CA LEU A 6 -0.68 -21.70 -36.03
C LEU A 6 -2.17 -21.96 -35.81
N ARG A 7 -2.64 -21.83 -34.56
CA ARG A 7 -4.08 -21.95 -34.27
C ARG A 7 -4.90 -20.83 -34.92
N LEU A 8 -4.41 -19.60 -34.88
CA LEU A 8 -5.14 -18.48 -35.45
C LEU A 8 -5.20 -18.53 -36.98
N SER A 9 -4.20 -19.14 -37.65
CA SER A 9 -4.20 -19.28 -39.11
C SER A 9 -5.25 -20.25 -39.66
N GLU A 10 -5.91 -21.05 -38.81
CA GLU A 10 -6.98 -21.97 -39.24
C GLU A 10 -8.34 -21.26 -39.39
N TYR A 11 -8.48 -20.02 -38.90
CA TYR A 11 -9.73 -19.27 -38.92
C TYR A 11 -9.67 -18.10 -39.91
N GLU A 12 -10.77 -17.85 -40.62
CA GLU A 12 -10.95 -16.61 -41.38
C GLU A 12 -11.39 -15.50 -40.43
N TYR A 13 -10.56 -14.47 -40.26
CA TYR A 13 -10.86 -13.33 -39.41
C TYR A 13 -10.57 -12.00 -40.10
N GLU A 14 -11.37 -11.00 -39.78
CA GLU A 14 -11.20 -9.62 -40.24
C GLU A 14 -10.81 -8.74 -39.05
N ILE A 15 -9.66 -8.08 -39.13
CA ILE A 15 -9.22 -7.15 -38.08
C ILE A 15 -9.88 -5.78 -38.32
N LYS A 16 -10.88 -5.44 -37.51
CA LYS A 16 -11.53 -4.12 -37.53
C LYS A 16 -10.87 -3.18 -36.52
N TYR A 17 -10.03 -2.28 -37.01
CA TYR A 17 -9.43 -1.23 -36.17
C TYR A 17 -10.47 -0.21 -35.73
N LYS A 18 -10.58 0.03 -34.42
CA LYS A 18 -11.44 1.07 -33.84
C LYS A 18 -10.60 2.04 -32.99
N PRO A 19 -10.20 3.20 -33.52
CA PRO A 19 -9.43 4.18 -32.76
C PRO A 19 -10.31 4.77 -31.65
N GLY A 20 -9.84 4.70 -30.40
CA GLY A 20 -10.53 5.30 -29.27
C GLY A 20 -9.76 5.13 -27.97
N ARG A 21 -9.69 6.20 -27.15
CA ARG A 21 -9.04 6.22 -25.82
C ARG A 21 -9.65 5.20 -24.84
N ILE A 22 -10.89 4.77 -25.11
CA ILE A 22 -11.66 3.74 -24.37
C ILE A 22 -11.05 2.34 -24.56
N ASN A 23 -10.40 2.08 -25.70
CA ASN A 23 -9.80 0.77 -26.03
C ASN A 23 -8.33 0.67 -25.63
N SER A 24 -7.75 1.71 -25.02
CA SER A 24 -6.35 1.70 -24.58
C SER A 24 -6.09 0.67 -23.47
N ASN A 25 -7.15 0.20 -22.80
CA ASN A 25 -7.11 -0.85 -21.77
C ASN A 25 -7.46 -2.26 -22.32
N ALA A 26 -7.63 -2.42 -23.64
CA ALA A 26 -7.95 -3.73 -24.23
C ALA A 26 -6.82 -4.77 -24.05
N ASP A 27 -5.60 -4.31 -23.75
CA ASP A 27 -4.46 -5.16 -23.37
C ASP A 27 -4.63 -5.83 -21.97
N GLY A 28 -5.70 -5.50 -21.24
CA GLY A 28 -5.97 -5.96 -19.88
C GLY A 28 -7.13 -6.96 -19.70
N LEU A 29 -7.69 -7.54 -20.77
CA LEU A 29 -8.88 -8.42 -20.73
C LEU A 29 -8.67 -9.82 -20.11
N CYS A 30 -7.83 -9.96 -19.08
CA CYS A 30 -7.80 -11.15 -18.22
C CYS A 30 -8.10 -10.86 -16.73
N ARG A 31 -8.65 -9.70 -16.37
CA ARG A 31 -8.89 -9.35 -14.95
C ARG A 31 -10.29 -8.82 -14.60
N LEU A 32 -11.28 -8.99 -15.45
CA LEU A 32 -12.68 -8.69 -15.10
C LEU A 32 -13.45 -10.01 -14.97
N LEU A 33 -13.79 -10.39 -13.73
CA LEU A 33 -14.77 -11.45 -13.47
C LEU A 33 -16.16 -10.97 -13.92
N PRO A 34 -17.03 -11.84 -14.46
CA PRO A 34 -18.36 -11.45 -14.91
C PRO A 34 -19.21 -10.97 -13.73
N HIS A 35 -19.82 -9.81 -13.94
CA HIS A 35 -20.76 -9.12 -13.07
C HIS A 35 -21.91 -10.07 -12.69
N GLN A 36 -21.97 -10.52 -11.43
CA GLN A 36 -23.18 -11.08 -10.86
C GLN A 36 -23.92 -9.99 -10.08
N GLU A 37 -25.05 -9.60 -10.68
CA GLU A 37 -26.28 -9.00 -10.13
C GLU A 37 -26.18 -8.18 -8.84
N THR A 38 -26.45 -6.88 -9.01
CA THR A 38 -26.69 -5.86 -7.99
C THR A 38 -27.75 -6.28 -6.98
N SER A 39 -27.31 -6.61 -5.76
CA SER A 39 -28.17 -6.55 -4.58
C SER A 39 -28.07 -5.16 -3.95
N THR A 40 -29.20 -4.47 -3.90
CA THR A 40 -29.44 -3.20 -3.20
C THR A 40 -29.03 -3.31 -1.74
N ILE A 41 -28.04 -2.52 -1.30
CA ILE A 41 -27.70 -2.40 0.13
C ILE A 41 -28.41 -1.16 0.65
N ASN A 42 -29.42 -1.38 1.49
CA ASN A 42 -30.03 -0.36 2.32
C ASN A 42 -29.00 0.16 3.32
N THR A 43 -28.88 1.49 3.34
CA THR A 43 -28.04 2.28 4.22
C THR A 43 -28.55 2.22 5.66
N THR A 44 -28.00 1.35 6.50
CA THR A 44 -28.02 1.53 7.96
C THR A 44 -26.79 0.89 8.59
N ASN A 45 -26.13 1.66 9.47
CA ASN A 45 -25.04 1.30 10.38
C ASN A 45 -23.60 1.53 9.86
N VAL A 46 -23.08 2.71 10.20
CA VAL A 46 -21.65 3.01 10.32
C VAL A 46 -21.10 2.20 11.50
N SER A 47 -20.72 0.94 11.28
CA SER A 47 -19.99 0.13 12.26
C SER A 47 -19.34 -1.05 11.56
N GLU A 48 -18.02 -1.18 11.74
CA GLU A 48 -17.09 -2.09 11.07
C GLU A 48 -16.66 -1.66 9.64
N LEU A 49 -15.59 -0.87 9.58
CA LEU A 49 -14.82 -0.70 8.33
C LEU A 49 -14.12 -2.04 8.04
N ASN A 50 -14.85 -2.98 7.46
CA ASN A 50 -14.34 -4.28 7.03
C ASN A 50 -13.56 -4.09 5.72
N TYR A 51 -12.39 -4.73 5.62
CA TYR A 51 -11.56 -4.75 4.41
C TYR A 51 -12.37 -5.04 3.13
N GLN A 52 -13.33 -5.96 3.19
CA GLN A 52 -14.17 -6.29 2.02
C GLN A 52 -15.06 -5.12 1.59
N ASN A 53 -15.63 -4.38 2.56
CA ASN A 53 -16.46 -3.21 2.27
C ASN A 53 -15.60 -2.05 1.73
N PHE A 54 -14.42 -1.84 2.31
CA PHE A 54 -13.45 -0.84 1.83
C PHE A 54 -13.09 -1.10 0.36
N ILE A 55 -12.72 -2.34 0.04
CA ILE A 55 -12.37 -2.74 -1.33
C ILE A 55 -13.57 -2.57 -2.28
N LYS A 56 -14.75 -3.04 -1.90
CA LYS A 56 -15.98 -2.92 -2.71
C LYS A 56 -16.31 -1.45 -3.01
N TYR A 57 -16.20 -0.58 -2.01
CA TYR A 57 -16.47 0.85 -2.16
C TYR A 57 -15.53 1.50 -3.17
N HIS A 58 -14.21 1.34 -3.01
CA HIS A 58 -13.23 2.00 -3.89
C HIS A 58 -13.22 1.42 -5.31
N TYR A 59 -13.49 0.12 -5.51
CA TYR A 59 -13.65 -0.44 -6.86
C TYR A 59 -14.88 0.11 -7.59
N THR A 60 -15.98 0.34 -6.86
CA THR A 60 -17.23 0.84 -7.46
C THR A 60 -17.11 2.32 -7.83
N ASN A 61 -16.43 3.11 -7.01
CA ASN A 61 -16.38 4.56 -7.18
C ASN A 61 -15.25 5.05 -8.09
N GLN A 62 -14.34 4.17 -8.52
CA GLN A 62 -13.21 4.48 -9.42
C GLN A 62 -12.47 5.78 -9.04
N GLU A 63 -12.27 6.01 -7.74
CA GLU A 63 -11.54 7.19 -7.28
C GLU A 63 -10.10 7.14 -7.80
N VAL A 64 -9.78 8.03 -8.74
CA VAL A 64 -8.42 8.21 -9.22
C VAL A 64 -7.69 9.09 -8.21
N ILE A 65 -6.94 8.45 -7.31
CA ILE A 65 -6.07 9.18 -6.40
C ILE A 65 -4.76 9.48 -7.13
N THR A 66 -4.53 10.76 -7.43
CA THR A 66 -3.24 11.24 -7.94
C THR A 66 -2.31 11.54 -6.77
N PHE A 67 -1.13 10.94 -6.78
CA PHE A 67 -0.10 11.17 -5.77
C PHE A 67 1.07 11.95 -6.38
N GLU A 68 1.53 12.98 -5.68
CA GLU A 68 2.79 13.65 -6.01
C GLU A 68 3.94 12.86 -5.40
N LYS A 69 4.78 12.31 -6.27
CA LYS A 69 5.97 11.56 -5.87
C LYS A 69 7.15 12.52 -5.74
N GLU A 70 7.76 12.55 -4.55
CA GLU A 70 8.99 13.27 -4.30
C GLU A 70 10.04 12.31 -3.73
N GLU A 71 11.24 12.29 -4.32
CA GLU A 71 12.32 11.41 -3.90
C GLU A 71 13.31 12.19 -3.01
N LYS A 72 13.38 11.83 -1.72
CA LYS A 72 14.30 12.45 -0.74
C LYS A 72 15.17 11.42 -0.02
N PRO A 73 16.45 11.73 0.27
CA PRO A 73 17.29 10.87 1.11
C PRO A 73 16.77 10.86 2.56
N LEU A 74 16.86 9.71 3.22
CA LEU A 74 16.34 9.49 4.58
C LEU A 74 16.76 10.56 5.58
N ALA A 75 18.04 10.96 5.53
CA ALA A 75 18.61 11.95 6.44
C ALA A 75 18.00 13.36 6.30
N LYS A 76 17.29 13.66 5.19
CA LYS A 76 16.62 14.95 4.97
C LYS A 76 15.13 14.90 5.27
N ILE A 77 14.57 13.72 5.57
CA ILE A 77 13.16 13.58 5.92
C ILE A 77 13.00 14.11 7.34
N ARG A 78 12.11 15.11 7.52
CA ARG A 78 11.76 15.66 8.84
C ARG A 78 10.38 15.20 9.32
N SER A 79 9.56 14.71 8.41
CA SER A 79 8.26 14.16 8.74
C SER A 79 8.42 12.79 9.41
N PRO A 80 7.48 12.38 10.28
CA PRO A 80 7.45 11.03 10.80
C PRO A 80 7.43 9.98 9.67
N LEU A 81 8.17 8.90 9.86
CA LEU A 81 8.31 7.82 8.88
C LEU A 81 7.46 6.62 9.30
N ILE A 82 6.75 6.00 8.36
CA ILE A 82 6.00 4.76 8.59
C ILE A 82 6.74 3.62 7.90
N ILE A 83 7.04 2.54 8.60
CA ILE A 83 7.74 1.39 8.03
C ILE A 83 6.97 0.12 8.37
N PHE A 84 6.73 -0.73 7.36
CA PHE A 84 6.26 -2.08 7.59
C PHE A 84 7.43 -2.99 7.98
N TRP A 85 7.26 -3.74 9.07
CA TRP A 85 8.21 -4.75 9.54
C TRP A 85 7.48 -6.07 9.83
N SER A 86 8.25 -7.15 9.89
CA SER A 86 7.89 -8.43 10.49
C SER A 86 8.11 -8.45 12.01
N GLN A 87 7.38 -9.33 12.68
CA GLN A 87 7.44 -9.54 14.13
C GLN A 87 8.77 -10.16 14.58
N ASP A 88 9.41 -10.96 13.73
CA ASP A 88 10.72 -11.58 13.98
C ASP A 88 11.90 -10.58 14.03
N LEU A 89 11.66 -9.29 13.75
CA LEU A 89 12.67 -8.22 13.75
C LEU A 89 13.92 -8.57 12.93
N ASP A 90 13.72 -9.29 11.83
CA ASP A 90 14.81 -9.80 11.02
C ASP A 90 15.69 -8.69 10.41
N GLU A 91 16.98 -8.99 10.29
CA GLU A 91 18.02 -8.08 9.79
C GLU A 91 18.02 -7.90 8.28
N SER A 92 17.36 -8.78 7.53
CA SER A 92 17.22 -8.67 6.07
C SER A 92 16.33 -7.50 5.63
N ASN A 93 15.59 -6.87 6.54
CA ASN A 93 14.84 -5.66 6.23
C ASN A 93 15.80 -4.54 5.81
N GLN A 94 15.54 -3.89 4.68
CA GLN A 94 16.37 -2.79 4.17
C GLN A 94 16.50 -1.58 5.12
N PHE A 95 15.68 -1.51 6.17
CA PHE A 95 15.75 -0.47 7.20
C PHE A 95 16.33 -0.96 8.53
N SER A 96 16.70 -2.24 8.64
CA SER A 96 17.17 -2.85 9.89
C SER A 96 18.37 -2.11 10.47
N ASP A 97 19.42 -1.91 9.66
CA ASP A 97 20.65 -1.23 10.07
C ASP A 97 20.39 0.21 10.52
N PHE A 98 19.57 0.95 9.77
CA PHE A 98 19.20 2.31 10.12
C PHE A 98 18.45 2.37 11.45
N ILE A 99 17.49 1.48 11.65
CA ILE A 99 16.64 1.52 12.85
C ILE A 99 17.41 1.03 14.07
N LYS A 100 18.19 -0.05 13.95
CA LYS A 100 19.04 -0.55 15.05
C LYS A 100 20.15 0.43 15.44
N SER A 101 20.72 1.17 14.48
CA SER A 101 21.76 2.16 14.78
C SER A 101 21.24 3.43 15.44
N HIS A 102 19.97 3.78 15.22
CA HIS A 102 19.39 5.01 15.75
C HIS A 102 18.48 4.75 16.96
N PHE A 103 17.80 3.61 17.06
CA PHE A 103 16.77 3.35 18.06
C PHE A 103 17.06 2.07 18.86
N ASN A 104 16.73 2.09 20.15
CA ASN A 104 16.80 0.91 21.00
C ASN A 104 15.54 0.04 20.78
N LEU A 105 15.73 -1.20 20.32
CA LEU A 105 14.67 -2.16 20.04
C LEU A 105 14.51 -3.23 21.14
N ASN A 106 15.31 -3.21 22.21
CA ASN A 106 15.35 -4.31 23.18
C ASN A 106 14.03 -4.50 23.94
N ASP A 107 13.24 -3.44 24.12
CA ASP A 107 11.95 -3.47 24.81
C ASP A 107 10.76 -3.62 23.85
N VAL A 108 11.03 -3.81 22.56
CA VAL A 108 10.00 -3.93 21.53
C VAL A 108 9.51 -5.37 21.50
N ASN A 109 8.28 -5.58 21.96
CA ASN A 109 7.55 -6.84 21.83
C ASN A 109 6.47 -6.67 20.76
N PRO A 110 6.81 -6.87 19.47
CA PRO A 110 5.87 -6.61 18.39
C PRO A 110 4.73 -7.63 18.42
N THR A 111 3.50 -7.17 18.16
CA THR A 111 2.37 -8.03 17.84
C THR A 111 1.83 -7.72 16.45
N ILE A 112 1.26 -8.73 15.77
CA ILE A 112 0.72 -8.57 14.41
C ILE A 112 -0.36 -7.49 14.41
N ASN A 113 -0.35 -6.66 13.37
CA ASN A 113 -1.21 -5.51 13.15
C ASN A 113 -1.04 -4.37 14.16
N GLU A 114 -0.03 -4.44 15.02
CA GLU A 114 0.28 -3.37 15.96
C GLU A 114 1.14 -2.29 15.31
N CYS A 115 1.02 -1.08 15.87
CA CYS A 115 1.85 0.06 15.54
C CYS A 115 2.66 0.48 16.76
N ILE A 116 3.99 0.49 16.63
CA ILE A 116 4.90 0.96 17.66
C ILE A 116 5.54 2.26 17.23
N ARG A 117 5.49 3.27 18.12
CA ARG A 117 6.12 4.57 17.88
C ARG A 117 7.51 4.59 18.52
N LEU A 118 8.52 4.81 17.69
CA LEU A 118 9.89 5.09 18.11
C LEU A 118 10.18 6.57 17.90
N ASN A 119 10.80 7.22 18.89
CA ASN A 119 11.09 8.64 18.81
C ASN A 119 12.50 8.94 19.26
N ASN A 120 13.21 9.71 18.44
CA ASN A 120 14.51 10.30 18.75
C ASN A 120 14.45 11.81 18.54
N ILE A 121 15.50 12.50 19.00
CA ILE A 121 15.62 13.97 18.90
C ILE A 121 15.40 14.48 17.46
N ASN A 122 15.86 13.72 16.46
CA ASN A 122 15.84 14.14 15.06
C ASN A 122 14.72 13.53 14.23
N GLN A 123 14.09 12.44 14.68
CA GLN A 123 13.20 11.64 13.84
C GLN A 123 12.19 10.84 14.68
N THR A 124 10.94 10.83 14.22
CA THR A 124 9.91 9.89 14.69
C THR A 124 9.69 8.80 13.63
N ILE A 125 9.60 7.54 14.06
CA ILE A 125 9.30 6.38 13.22
C ILE A 125 8.11 5.62 13.81
N TYR A 126 7.23 5.14 12.95
CA TYR A 126 6.14 4.24 13.27
C TYR A 126 6.39 2.91 12.59
N LEU A 127 6.55 1.86 13.40
CA LEU A 127 6.71 0.49 12.92
C LEU A 127 5.36 -0.20 12.89
N LEU A 128 4.95 -0.66 11.70
CA LEU A 128 3.72 -1.40 11.47
C LEU A 128 4.05 -2.87 11.26
N PHE A 129 3.62 -3.73 12.17
CA PHE A 129 3.95 -5.15 12.14
C PHE A 129 2.91 -5.94 11.35
N GLY A 130 3.12 -6.07 10.03
CA GLY A 130 2.13 -6.69 9.14
C GLY A 130 2.34 -8.18 8.89
N THR A 131 3.47 -8.75 9.30
CA THR A 131 3.78 -10.17 9.10
C THR A 131 4.45 -10.78 10.33
N ASN A 132 4.35 -12.09 10.48
CA ASN A 132 5.07 -12.82 11.53
C ASN A 132 6.55 -12.86 11.21
N CYS A 133 6.87 -13.39 10.03
CA CYS A 133 8.23 -13.59 9.57
C CYS A 133 8.55 -12.62 8.41
N HIS A 134 9.84 -12.35 8.20
CA HIS A 134 10.31 -11.49 7.11
C HIS A 134 10.09 -12.08 5.71
N PHE A 135 10.07 -13.41 5.60
CA PHE A 135 9.79 -14.13 4.35
C PHE A 135 8.29 -14.27 4.05
N ASP A 136 7.42 -13.93 5.01
CA ASP A 136 5.98 -13.96 4.79
C ASP A 136 5.56 -12.88 3.81
N LYS A 137 4.59 -13.22 2.97
CA LYS A 137 3.96 -12.24 2.09
C LYS A 137 3.07 -11.32 2.91
N LEU A 138 3.33 -10.01 2.82
CA LEU A 138 2.45 -9.00 3.41
C LEU A 138 1.17 -8.90 2.58
N GLU A 139 0.02 -9.27 3.16
CA GLU A 139 -1.26 -9.16 2.49
C GLU A 139 -1.87 -7.76 2.62
N TYR A 140 -2.68 -7.38 1.64
CA TYR A 140 -3.39 -6.09 1.68
C TYR A 140 -4.36 -5.98 2.86
N LYS A 141 -4.89 -7.11 3.34
CA LYS A 141 -5.74 -7.15 4.54
C LYS A 141 -4.95 -6.72 5.78
N ASP A 142 -3.72 -7.19 5.92
CA ASP A 142 -2.85 -6.85 7.05
C ASP A 142 -2.38 -5.40 6.95
N ILE A 143 -2.02 -4.94 5.75
CA ILE A 143 -1.73 -3.52 5.49
C ILE A 143 -2.90 -2.64 5.94
N PHE A 144 -4.12 -3.00 5.54
CA PHE A 144 -5.32 -2.28 5.90
C PHE A 144 -5.53 -2.24 7.42
N GLN A 145 -5.35 -3.38 8.10
CA GLN A 145 -5.51 -3.45 9.55
C GLN A 145 -4.44 -2.66 10.30
N CYS A 146 -3.18 -2.74 9.87
CA CYS A 146 -2.08 -1.93 10.37
C CYS A 146 -2.37 -0.44 10.23
N LEU A 147 -2.82 0.01 9.06
CA LEU A 147 -3.14 1.42 8.80
C LEU A 147 -4.36 1.90 9.61
N LEU A 148 -5.35 1.05 9.80
CA LEU A 148 -6.48 1.33 10.69
C LEU A 148 -6.03 1.53 12.13
N ASN A 149 -5.19 0.62 12.64
CA ASN A 149 -4.68 0.70 13.99
C ASN A 149 -3.76 1.91 14.17
N PHE A 150 -2.88 2.17 13.20
CA PHE A 150 -2.09 3.38 13.13
C PHE A 150 -2.94 4.65 13.18
N ARG A 151 -4.01 4.73 12.37
CA ARG A 151 -4.93 5.87 12.38
C ARG A 151 -5.55 6.09 13.77
N LYS A 152 -5.89 5.03 14.50
CA LYS A 152 -6.40 5.14 15.88
C LYS A 152 -5.35 5.70 16.85
N THR A 153 -4.06 5.44 16.60
CA THR A 153 -2.97 5.97 17.45
C THR A 153 -2.69 7.47 17.22
N ILE A 154 -3.05 8.00 16.05
CA ILE A 154 -2.86 9.40 15.72
C ILE A 154 -4.09 10.20 16.16
N LYS A 155 -3.89 11.19 17.03
CA LYS A 155 -4.98 12.04 17.53
C LYS A 155 -5.31 13.25 16.63
N ASN A 156 -4.43 13.58 15.68
CA ASN A 156 -4.56 14.76 14.82
C ASN A 156 -5.01 14.37 13.41
N ASN A 157 -6.00 15.08 12.88
CA ASN A 157 -6.48 14.88 11.51
C ASN A 157 -5.46 15.35 10.46
N ASP A 158 -4.67 16.39 10.77
CA ASP A 158 -3.61 16.89 9.90
C ASP A 158 -2.26 16.28 10.30
N PHE A 159 -2.01 15.07 9.81
CA PHE A 159 -0.78 14.34 10.07
C PHE A 159 -0.06 14.02 8.76
N ILE A 160 1.06 14.71 8.53
CA ILE A 160 1.92 14.48 7.36
C ILE A 160 2.99 13.47 7.73
N PHE A 161 3.11 12.40 6.95
CA PHE A 161 4.10 11.35 7.16
C PHE A 161 4.77 10.96 5.83
N ALA A 162 5.89 10.24 5.95
CA ALA A 162 6.57 9.62 4.82
C ALA A 162 6.39 8.10 4.90
N LEU A 163 6.23 7.44 3.74
CA LEU A 163 6.07 5.98 3.64
C LEU A 163 7.02 5.47 2.55
N PRO A 164 8.12 4.78 2.91
CA PRO A 164 9.03 4.20 1.94
C PRO A 164 8.35 3.16 1.05
N GLU A 165 8.87 3.00 -0.17
CA GLU A 165 8.60 1.78 -0.93
C GLU A 165 9.30 0.58 -0.31
N ARG A 166 8.54 -0.51 -0.13
CA ARG A 166 9.04 -1.77 0.43
C ARG A 166 9.93 -2.56 -0.53
N HIS A 167 9.77 -2.39 -1.84
CA HIS A 167 10.39 -3.29 -2.83
C HIS A 167 11.66 -2.75 -3.50
N LYS A 168 12.04 -1.49 -3.24
CA LYS A 168 13.29 -0.92 -3.77
C LYS A 168 14.46 -1.30 -2.87
N ASN A 169 15.27 -2.26 -3.31
CA ASN A 169 16.45 -2.73 -2.62
C ASN A 169 17.43 -1.57 -2.35
N ILE A 170 17.49 -1.09 -1.10
CA ILE A 170 18.28 0.08 -0.71
C ILE A 170 19.72 -0.34 -0.47
N LYS A 171 20.43 -0.67 -1.55
CA LYS A 171 21.89 -0.62 -1.51
C LYS A 171 22.29 0.82 -1.77
N SER A 172 22.69 1.52 -0.71
CA SER A 172 23.12 2.94 -0.65
C SER A 172 22.01 3.99 -0.56
N ASN A 173 21.99 4.71 0.56
CA ASN A 173 21.70 6.16 0.73
C ASN A 173 20.61 6.88 -0.09
N GLN A 174 19.66 6.20 -0.73
CA GLN A 174 18.79 6.84 -1.70
C GLN A 174 17.30 6.49 -1.57
N LEU A 175 16.56 7.58 -1.37
CA LEU A 175 15.24 7.90 -1.91
C LEU A 175 14.04 7.15 -1.32
N TYR A 176 13.24 7.90 -0.57
CA TYR A 176 11.97 7.47 0.01
C TYR A 176 10.85 8.22 -0.68
N GLU A 177 9.81 7.48 -1.02
CA GLU A 177 8.61 8.03 -1.63
C GLU A 177 7.76 8.73 -0.57
N MET A 178 7.29 9.92 -0.92
CA MET A 178 6.46 10.72 -0.05
C MET A 178 5.00 10.55 -0.45
N PHE A 179 4.17 10.15 0.51
CA PHE A 179 2.72 10.25 0.37
C PHE A 179 2.24 11.36 1.30
N LYS A 180 2.10 12.57 0.76
CA LYS A 180 1.50 13.67 1.51
C LYS A 180 -0.01 13.45 1.55
N TYR A 181 -0.51 12.96 2.68
CA TYR A 181 -1.95 12.91 2.93
C TYR A 181 -2.36 14.18 3.68
N SER A 182 -3.09 15.08 3.00
CA SER A 182 -3.87 16.12 3.67
C SER A 182 -5.33 15.77 3.49
N SER A 183 -6.00 15.33 4.56
CA SER A 183 -7.46 15.28 4.54
C SER A 183 -7.99 16.70 4.73
N SER A 184 -8.08 17.48 3.65
CA SER A 184 -9.09 18.52 3.57
C SER A 184 -10.43 17.83 3.32
N ILE A 185 -10.97 17.17 4.36
CA ILE A 185 -12.42 16.93 4.42
C ILE A 185 -13.00 18.26 4.87
N SER A 186 -13.28 19.12 3.88
CA SER A 186 -14.20 20.22 4.06
C SER A 186 -15.58 19.62 4.35
N VAL A 187 -16.00 19.70 5.62
CA VAL A 187 -17.42 19.74 5.97
C VAL A 187 -17.86 21.19 5.92
#